data_AF-A0A954QSD6-F1
#
_entry.id   AF-A0A954QSD6-F1
#
_cell.length_a   1.000
_cell.length_b   1.000
_cell.length_c   1.000
_cell.angle_alpha   90.00
_cell.angle_beta   90.00
_cell.angle_gamma   90.00
#
_symmetry.space_group_name_H-M   'P 1'
#
loop_
_entity.id
_entity.type
_entity.pdbx_description
1 polymer ?
#
loop_
_entity_poly.entity_id
_entity_poly.type
_entity_poly.pdbx_seq_one_letter_code
_entity_poly.pdbx_strand_id
1 'polypeptide(L)' 'SWGEGDWDGDGLFGTSDFATAFQDGGYEAGPRPAVSAVPEPASLTLLLLGLLPFARKRK' A
#
# COMPACT_ATOMS: atom_id res chain seq x y z
N SER A 1 7.80 -1.65 9.21
CA SER A 1 7.33 -3.05 9.27
C SER A 1 5.91 -3.00 9.78
N TRP A 2 5.02 -3.90 9.33
CA TRP A 2 3.93 -4.32 10.21
C TRP A 2 4.65 -4.82 11.45
N GLY A 3 4.60 -4.08 12.57
CA GLY A 3 5.15 -4.60 13.82
C GLY A 3 4.44 -5.93 14.04
N GLU A 4 5.15 -7.02 14.31
CA GLU A 4 4.56 -8.36 14.38
C GLU A 4 3.27 -8.34 15.21
N GLY A 5 2.11 -8.41 14.54
CA GLY A 5 0.80 -8.42 15.16
C GLY A 5 -0.04 -7.14 15.13
N ASP A 6 0.46 -5.99 14.63
CA ASP A 6 -0.33 -4.75 14.46
C ASP A 6 -1.16 -4.82 13.17
N TRP A 7 -2.38 -5.33 13.28
CA TRP A 7 -3.27 -5.58 12.14
C TRP A 7 -4.13 -4.37 11.79
N ASP A 8 -4.43 -3.51 12.75
CA ASP A 8 -5.27 -2.33 12.54
C ASP A 8 -4.46 -1.04 12.26
N GLY A 9 -3.14 -1.08 12.44
CA GLY A 9 -2.21 0.00 12.10
C GLY A 9 -2.12 1.10 13.15
N ASP A 10 -2.59 0.86 14.37
CA ASP A 10 -2.53 1.82 15.47
C ASP A 10 -1.18 1.84 16.21
N GLY A 11 -0.27 0.92 15.85
CA GLY A 11 1.07 0.81 16.42
C GLY A 11 1.12 0.09 17.77
N LEU A 12 -0.01 -0.45 18.24
CA LEU A 12 -0.12 -1.28 19.43
C LEU A 12 -0.39 -2.74 19.02
N PHE A 13 -0.23 -3.64 19.98
CA PHE A 13 -0.68 -5.01 19.84
C PHE A 13 -1.75 -5.28 20.90
N GLY A 14 -2.97 -5.56 20.47
CA GLY A 14 -4.14 -5.62 21.31
C GLY A 14 -5.29 -6.43 20.73
N THR A 15 -6.44 -6.38 21.41
CA THR A 15 -7.62 -7.16 21.04
C THR A 15 -8.25 -6.72 19.72
N SER A 16 -8.06 -5.46 19.33
CA SER A 16 -8.54 -4.92 18.06
C SER A 16 -7.82 -5.56 16.87
N ASP A 17 -6.53 -5.85 17.00
CA ASP A 17 -5.76 -6.55 15.96
C ASP A 17 -6.31 -7.93 15.65
N PHE A 18 -6.66 -8.69 16.69
CA PHE A 18 -7.28 -10.00 16.51
C PHE A 18 -8.62 -9.89 15.79
N ALA A 19 -9.48 -8.94 16.20
CA ALA A 19 -10.77 -8.73 15.56
C ALA A 19 -10.61 -8.36 14.07
N THR A 20 -9.65 -7.51 13.74
CA THR A 20 -9.30 -7.13 12.37
C THR A 20 -8.77 -8.34 11.58
N ALA A 21 -7.86 -9.13 12.16
CA ALA A 21 -7.31 -10.33 11.53
C ALA A 21 -8.37 -11.40 11.19
N PHE A 22 -9.37 -11.56 12.05
CA PHE A 22 -10.49 -12.48 11.81
C PHE A 22 -11.48 -11.93 10.77
N GLN A 23 -11.78 -10.62 10.79
CA GLN A 23 -12.67 -9.99 9.80
C GLN A 23 -12.07 -9.98 8.39
N ASP A 24 -10.76 -9.71 8.28
CA ASP A 24 -10.03 -9.74 7.02
C ASP A 24 -9.77 -11.16 6.48
N GLY A 25 -10.09 -12.20 7.27
CA GLY A 25 -9.86 -13.61 6.91
C GLY A 25 -8.38 -13.97 6.77
N GLY A 26 -7.48 -13.18 7.35
CA GLY A 26 -6.03 -13.39 7.27
C GLY A 26 -5.45 -14.26 8.38
N TYR A 27 -6.23 -14.53 9.45
CA TYR A 27 -5.82 -15.43 10.53
C TYR A 27 -5.51 -16.84 9.99
N GLU A 28 -4.33 -17.36 10.32
CA GLU A 28 -3.82 -18.67 9.86
C GLU A 28 -3.76 -18.86 8.32
N ALA A 29 -3.91 -17.79 7.52
CA ALA A 29 -3.86 -17.85 6.06
C ALA A 29 -2.43 -18.07 5.50
N GLY A 30 -1.42 -18.23 6.38
CA GLY A 30 -0.01 -18.29 6.03
C GLY A 30 0.55 -16.92 5.62
N PRO A 31 1.84 -16.85 5.27
CA PRO A 31 2.43 -15.62 4.75
C PRO A 31 1.67 -15.18 3.50
N ARG A 32 1.05 -13.99 3.54
CA ARG A 32 0.54 -13.36 2.32
C ARG A 32 1.71 -13.36 1.32
N PRO A 33 1.53 -13.85 0.08
CA PRO A 33 2.60 -13.82 -0.90
C PRO A 33 3.14 -12.39 -0.91
N ALA A 34 4.44 -12.22 -0.67
CA ALA A 34 5.09 -10.93 -0.73
C ALA A 34 4.64 -10.33 -2.06
N VAL A 35 3.83 -9.26 -1.98
CA VAL A 35 3.13 -8.71 -3.13
C VAL A 35 4.17 -8.55 -4.22
N SER A 36 4.06 -9.39 -5.27
CA SER A 36 4.99 -9.36 -6.40
C SER A 36 5.12 -7.92 -6.79
N ALA A 37 6.35 -7.39 -6.81
CA ALA A 37 6.63 -5.98 -7.08
C ALA A 37 5.70 -5.51 -8.20
N VAL A 38 4.65 -4.76 -7.82
CA VAL A 38 3.70 -4.24 -8.77
C VAL A 38 4.55 -3.34 -9.66
N PRO A 39 4.57 -3.55 -11.00
CA PRO A 39 5.31 -2.67 -11.90
C PRO A 39 4.95 -1.24 -11.50
N GLU A 40 5.98 -0.43 -11.18
CA GLU A 40 5.77 0.85 -10.52
C GLU A 40 4.62 1.62 -11.18
N PRO A 41 3.69 2.19 -10.40
CA PRO A 41 2.51 2.85 -10.95
C PRO A 41 3.00 3.90 -11.94
N ALA A 42 2.28 4.05 -13.06
CA ALA A 42 2.58 4.96 -14.16
C ALA A 42 2.67 6.45 -13.77
N SER A 43 2.79 6.77 -12.48
CA SER A 43 2.98 8.08 -11.86
C SER A 43 4.03 8.92 -12.55
N LEU A 44 5.21 8.39 -12.89
CA LEU A 44 6.23 9.14 -13.63
C LEU A 44 5.78 9.46 -15.05
N THR A 45 5.18 8.50 -15.75
CA THR A 45 4.62 8.70 -17.10
C THR A 45 3.49 9.73 -17.07
N LEU A 46 2.59 9.65 -16.10
CA LEU A 46 1.46 10.58 -15.92
C LEU A 46 1.95 11.98 -15.53
N LEU A 47 2.98 12.08 -14.69
CA LEU A 47 3.63 13.34 -14.34
C LEU A 47 4.23 14.01 -15.58
N LEU A 48 4.97 13.26 -16.40
CA LEU A 48 5.56 13.76 -17.63
C LEU A 48 4.49 14.19 -18.65
N LEU A 49 3.42 13.41 -18.81
CA LEU A 49 2.27 13.78 -19.64
C LEU A 49 1.58 15.05 -19.15
N GLY A 50 1.43 15.21 -17.84
CA GLY A 50 0.86 16.41 -17.21
C GLY A 50 1.72 17.68 -17.39
N LEU A 51 3.04 17.53 -17.56
CA LEU A 51 3.95 18.64 -17.80
C LEU A 51 4.00 19.13 -19.26
N LEU A 52 3.55 18.32 -20.23
CA LEU A 52 3.50 18.68 -21.65
C LEU A 52 2.82 20.03 -21.97
N PRO A 53 1.63 20.37 -21.41
CA PRO A 53 1.03 21.68 -21.67
C PRO A 53 1.85 22.85 -21.12
N PHE A 54 2.63 22.65 -20.06
CA PHE A 54 3.49 23.69 -19.48
C PHE A 54 4.80 23.88 -20.24
N ALA A 55 5.31 22.81 -20.87
CA ALA A 55 6.49 22.89 -21.74
C ALA A 55 6.22 23.74 -23.01
N ARG A 56 4.97 23.74 -23.52
CA ARG A 56 4.57 24.55 -24.68
C ARG A 56 4.32 26.03 -24.39
N LYS A 57 4.08 26.40 -23.12
CA LYS A 57 3.84 27.79 -22.71
C LYS A 57 5.12 28.60 -22.42
N ARG A 58 6.30 28.00 -22.61
CA ARG A 58 7.61 28.69 -22.49
C ARG A 58 8.12 29.22 -23.84
N LYS A 59 7.22 29.75 -24.67
CA LYS A 59 7.55 30.59 -25.84
C LYS A 59 6.86 31.93 -25.69
#